data_AF-X1LVY7-F1
#
_entry.id   AF-X1LVY7-F1
#
_cell.length_a   1.000
_cell.length_b   1.000
_cell.length_c   1.000
_cell.angle_alpha   90.00
_cell.angle_beta   90.00
_cell.angle_gamma   90.00
#
_symmetry.space_group_name_H-M   'P 1'
#
loop_
_entity.id
_entity.type
_entity.pdbx_description
1 polymer ?
#
loop_
_entity_poly.entity_id
_entity_poly.type
_entity_poly.pdbx_seq_one_letter_code
_entity_poly.pdbx_strand_id
1 'polypeptide(L)'
;IIDLMKEGWITALALNGAGIIHDFEIAFTGQTSEDVQLQIKNGHFGMAQETGQMLNDAINSGEEKGLGLGEAVGEMIATSDFPHKDMSLLSVAYDLDLPVTVHVAIGTDIIHFHPEVKGEAIGNASLKDG
;
A
#
# COMPACT_ATOMS: atom_id res chain seq x y z
N ILE A 1 3.58 -15.51 7.40
CA ILE A 1 2.65 -14.46 7.88
C ILE A 1 1.28 -14.68 7.26
N ILE A 2 1.17 -14.72 5.93
CA ILE A 2 -0.10 -15.02 5.22
C ILE A 2 -0.79 -16.28 5.75
N ASP A 3 -0.06 -17.38 5.97
CA ASP A 3 -0.66 -18.61 6.51
C ASP A 3 -1.22 -18.39 7.93
N LEU A 4 -0.56 -17.58 8.76
CA LEU A 4 -1.06 -17.23 10.10
C LEU A 4 -2.31 -16.34 10.04
N MET A 5 -2.44 -15.50 9.02
CA MET A 5 -3.67 -14.73 8.77
C MET A 5 -4.80 -15.66 8.31
N LYS A 6 -4.52 -16.56 7.37
CA LYS A 6 -5.49 -17.55 6.85
C LYS A 6 -5.96 -18.53 7.93
N GLU A 7 -5.07 -18.90 8.85
CA GLU A 7 -5.39 -19.75 10.01
C GLU A 7 -6.07 -18.97 11.16
N GLY A 8 -6.22 -17.65 11.07
CA GLY A 8 -6.89 -16.81 12.07
C GLY A 8 -6.05 -16.48 13.31
N TRP A 9 -4.75 -16.75 13.30
CA TRP A 9 -3.83 -16.34 14.38
C TRP A 9 -3.49 -14.85 14.34
N ILE A 10 -3.49 -14.24 13.14
CA ILE A 10 -3.35 -12.81 12.94
C ILE A 10 -4.70 -12.27 12.50
N THR A 11 -5.28 -11.38 13.30
CA THR A 11 -6.62 -10.83 13.08
C THR A 11 -6.64 -9.35 12.72
N ALA A 12 -5.47 -8.70 12.66
CA ALA A 12 -5.33 -7.30 12.29
C ALA A 12 -3.90 -7.03 11.81
N LEU A 13 -3.72 -6.04 10.94
CA LEU A 13 -2.42 -5.53 10.52
C LEU A 13 -2.24 -4.06 10.92
N ALA A 14 -1.02 -3.70 11.31
CA ALA A 14 -0.61 -2.33 11.53
C ALA A 14 0.70 -2.09 10.79
N LEU A 15 0.69 -1.18 9.82
CA LEU A 15 1.85 -0.84 8.98
C LEU A 15 2.20 0.64 9.09
N ASN A 16 3.37 1.01 8.58
CA ASN A 16 3.75 2.39 8.31
C ASN A 16 3.70 2.66 6.80
N GLY A 17 3.99 3.89 6.38
CA GLY A 17 3.95 4.27 4.95
C GLY A 17 4.87 3.42 4.07
N ALA A 18 6.07 3.08 4.54
CA ALA A 18 7.00 2.20 3.83
C ALA A 18 6.44 0.76 3.65
N GLY A 19 5.71 0.27 4.65
CA GLY A 19 5.09 -1.05 4.62
C GLY A 19 4.11 -1.23 3.47
N ILE A 20 3.28 -0.21 3.19
CA ILE A 20 2.38 -0.23 2.03
C ILE A 20 3.16 -0.31 0.71
N ILE A 21 4.19 0.52 0.57
CA ILE A 21 4.96 0.62 -0.68
C ILE A 21 5.63 -0.73 -0.98
N HIS A 22 6.30 -1.33 0.02
CA HIS A 22 6.94 -2.63 -0.16
C HIS A 22 5.93 -3.74 -0.45
N ASP A 23 4.75 -3.73 0.19
CA ASP A 23 3.72 -4.73 -0.05
C ASP A 23 3.15 -4.63 -1.47
N PHE A 24 2.95 -3.39 -1.96
CA PHE A 24 2.59 -3.13 -3.36
C PHE A 24 3.67 -3.64 -4.33
N GLU A 25 4.95 -3.37 -4.07
CA GLU A 25 6.04 -3.80 -4.94
C GLU A 25 6.18 -5.32 -4.99
N ILE A 26 5.94 -6.00 -3.87
CA ILE A 26 5.84 -7.45 -3.83
C ILE A 26 4.70 -7.92 -4.72
N ALA A 27 3.50 -7.33 -4.62
CA ALA A 27 2.39 -7.71 -5.49
C ALA A 27 2.70 -7.48 -6.97
N PHE A 28 3.28 -6.31 -7.28
CA PHE A 28 3.51 -5.85 -8.64
C PHE A 28 4.68 -6.57 -9.34
N THR A 29 5.79 -6.79 -8.62
CA THR A 29 7.06 -7.30 -9.20
C THR A 29 7.61 -8.55 -8.52
N GLY A 30 7.07 -8.95 -7.36
CA GLY A 30 7.57 -10.06 -6.56
C GLY A 30 8.80 -9.72 -5.71
N GLN A 31 9.28 -8.46 -5.71
CA GLN A 31 10.47 -7.99 -4.98
C GLN A 31 10.23 -6.58 -4.40
N THR A 32 10.99 -6.18 -3.37
CA THR A 32 10.90 -4.85 -2.73
C THR A 32 11.94 -3.86 -3.29
N SER A 33 11.72 -2.56 -3.12
CA SER A 33 12.61 -1.52 -3.68
C SER A 33 13.99 -1.40 -3.05
N GLU A 34 14.28 -2.09 -1.95
CA GLU A 34 15.64 -2.19 -1.42
C GLU A 34 16.59 -2.93 -2.39
N ASP A 35 16.08 -3.89 -3.17
CA ASP A 35 16.79 -4.50 -4.31
C ASP A 35 16.71 -3.63 -5.58
N VAL A 36 15.62 -2.86 -5.74
CA VAL A 36 15.42 -1.96 -6.90
C VAL A 36 16.31 -0.73 -6.83
N GLN A 37 16.68 -0.22 -5.65
CA GLN A 37 17.62 0.92 -5.51
C GLN A 37 18.98 0.66 -6.17
N LEU A 38 19.44 -0.60 -6.17
CA LEU A 38 20.62 -1.04 -6.93
C LEU A 38 20.41 -0.98 -8.46
N GLN A 39 19.17 -1.08 -8.92
CA GLN A 39 18.74 -1.07 -10.34
C GLN A 39 18.27 0.31 -10.85
N ILE A 40 18.13 1.33 -9.98
CA ILE A 40 17.70 2.70 -10.34
C ILE A 40 18.60 3.33 -11.42
N LYS A 41 19.86 2.89 -11.55
CA LYS A 41 20.78 3.37 -12.60
C LYS A 41 20.37 3.02 -14.03
N ASN A 42 19.44 2.09 -14.26
CA ASN A 42 19.16 1.52 -15.59
C ASN A 42 17.79 1.87 -16.19
N GLY A 43 17.02 2.81 -15.63
CA GLY A 43 15.79 3.32 -16.27
C GLY A 43 14.49 3.18 -15.46
N HIS A 44 14.54 2.69 -14.22
CA HIS A 44 13.36 2.48 -13.37
C HIS A 44 12.94 3.69 -12.52
N PHE A 45 13.42 4.90 -12.82
CA PHE A 45 12.91 6.13 -12.17
C PHE A 45 11.40 6.32 -12.45
N GLY A 46 10.91 5.82 -13.58
CA GLY A 46 9.47 5.79 -13.93
C GLY A 46 8.64 4.92 -12.98
N MET A 47 9.18 3.78 -12.53
CA MET A 47 8.46 2.86 -11.61
C MET A 47 8.13 3.52 -10.28
N ALA A 48 9.05 4.29 -9.69
CA ALA A 48 8.78 4.98 -8.43
C ALA A 48 7.66 6.04 -8.58
N GLN A 49 7.62 6.71 -9.73
CA GLN A 49 6.56 7.67 -10.05
C GLN A 49 5.22 6.97 -10.33
N GLU A 50 5.24 5.86 -11.07
CA GLU A 50 4.05 5.04 -11.36
C GLU A 50 3.48 4.42 -10.08
N THR A 51 4.30 3.80 -9.23
CA THR A 51 3.89 3.28 -7.92
C THR A 51 3.27 4.37 -7.07
N GLY A 52 3.92 5.54 -6.99
CA GLY A 52 3.39 6.69 -6.26
C GLY A 52 2.05 7.17 -6.80
N GLN A 53 1.86 7.18 -8.12
CA GLN A 53 0.60 7.56 -8.75
C GLN A 53 -0.51 6.53 -8.48
N MET A 54 -0.23 5.25 -8.67
CA MET A 54 -1.20 4.16 -8.42
C MET A 54 -1.65 4.11 -6.96
N LEU A 55 -0.72 4.29 -6.02
CA LEU A 55 -1.06 4.36 -4.60
C LEU A 55 -1.92 5.59 -4.28
N ASN A 56 -1.58 6.77 -4.81
CA ASN A 56 -2.40 7.96 -4.61
C ASN A 56 -3.81 7.79 -5.19
N ASP A 57 -3.94 7.22 -6.38
CA ASP A 57 -5.25 6.98 -7.00
C ASP A 57 -6.09 5.99 -6.19
N ALA A 58 -5.47 4.93 -5.66
CA ALA A 58 -6.11 4.00 -4.74
C ALA A 58 -6.59 4.69 -3.46
N ILE A 59 -5.74 5.51 -2.85
CA ILE A 59 -6.06 6.25 -1.61
C ILE A 59 -7.21 7.23 -1.85
N ASN A 60 -7.18 8.00 -2.93
CA ASN A 60 -8.24 8.96 -3.26
C ASN A 60 -9.57 8.24 -3.52
N SER A 61 -9.54 7.14 -4.29
CA SER A 61 -10.74 6.33 -4.57
C SER A 61 -11.29 5.68 -3.29
N GLY A 62 -10.39 5.24 -2.40
CA GLY A 62 -10.76 4.68 -1.11
C GLY A 62 -11.38 5.71 -0.17
N GLU A 63 -10.86 6.95 -0.17
CA GLU A 63 -11.43 8.05 0.61
C GLU A 63 -12.88 8.34 0.21
N GLU A 64 -13.18 8.37 -1.11
CA GLU A 64 -14.54 8.53 -1.64
C GLU A 64 -15.49 7.40 -1.19
N LYS A 65 -14.95 6.19 -1.00
CA LYS A 65 -15.67 5.01 -0.47
C LYS A 65 -15.72 4.97 1.06
N GLY A 66 -14.97 5.85 1.74
CA GLY A 66 -14.85 5.87 3.20
C GLY A 66 -13.91 4.82 3.79
N LEU A 67 -13.02 4.23 2.99
CA LEU A 67 -12.04 3.22 3.40
C LEU A 67 -10.84 3.82 4.12
N GLY A 68 -10.22 3.03 4.99
CA GLY A 68 -8.89 3.30 5.55
C GLY A 68 -7.77 3.20 4.51
N LEU A 69 -6.57 3.68 4.84
CA LEU A 69 -5.45 3.72 3.87
C LEU A 69 -5.02 2.30 3.45
N GLY A 70 -4.91 1.41 4.43
CA GLY A 70 -4.54 0.01 4.21
C GLY A 70 -5.60 -0.75 3.45
N GLU A 71 -6.88 -0.49 3.73
CA GLU A 71 -8.02 -1.10 3.04
C GLU A 71 -8.10 -0.65 1.58
N ALA A 72 -7.93 0.65 1.31
CA ALA A 72 -7.96 1.21 -0.04
C ALA A 72 -6.87 0.60 -0.94
N VAL A 73 -5.65 0.45 -0.40
CA VAL A 73 -4.56 -0.17 -1.13
C VAL A 73 -4.75 -1.68 -1.23
N GLY A 74 -5.24 -2.34 -0.19
CA GLY A 74 -5.58 -3.77 -0.22
C GLY A 74 -6.62 -4.09 -1.28
N GLU A 75 -7.69 -3.30 -1.38
CA GLU A 75 -8.73 -3.42 -2.42
C GLU A 75 -8.11 -3.29 -3.82
N MET A 76 -7.27 -2.27 -4.03
CA MET A 76 -6.62 -2.04 -5.32
C MET A 76 -5.73 -3.23 -5.72
N ILE A 77 -4.93 -3.76 -4.79
CA ILE A 77 -4.06 -4.90 -5.07
C ILE A 77 -4.91 -6.16 -5.34
N ALA A 78 -5.91 -6.45 -4.51
CA ALA A 78 -6.76 -7.63 -4.65
C ALA A 78 -7.52 -7.66 -5.99
N THR A 79 -7.98 -6.49 -6.44
CA THR A 79 -8.74 -6.33 -7.70
C THR A 79 -7.86 -6.13 -8.94
N SER A 80 -6.55 -5.98 -8.77
CA SER A 80 -5.59 -5.84 -9.88
C SER A 80 -5.29 -7.17 -10.60
N ASP A 81 -4.63 -7.06 -11.75
CA ASP A 81 -4.03 -8.20 -12.49
C ASP A 81 -2.57 -8.45 -12.09
N PHE A 82 -2.15 -8.00 -10.90
CA PHE A 82 -0.75 -8.12 -10.49
C PHE A 82 -0.34 -9.59 -10.33
N PRO A 83 0.84 -10.00 -10.85
CA PRO A 83 1.25 -11.39 -10.92
C PRO A 83 1.49 -12.04 -9.54
N HIS A 84 1.73 -11.22 -8.51
CA HIS A 84 2.07 -11.69 -7.16
C HIS A 84 1.13 -11.13 -6.09
N LYS A 85 -0.09 -10.69 -6.44
CA LYS A 85 -1.05 -10.15 -5.45
C LYS A 85 -1.35 -11.09 -4.29
N ASP A 86 -1.30 -12.41 -4.51
CA ASP A 86 -1.48 -13.42 -3.46
C ASP A 86 -0.34 -13.43 -2.42
N MET A 87 0.77 -12.75 -2.69
CA MET A 87 1.90 -12.55 -1.77
C MET A 87 1.82 -11.23 -1.00
N SER A 88 0.88 -10.35 -1.33
CA SER A 88 0.65 -9.09 -0.62
C SER A 88 -0.17 -9.34 0.65
N LEU A 89 0.32 -8.81 1.76
CA LEU A 89 -0.37 -8.82 3.04
C LEU A 89 -1.66 -7.99 2.99
N LEU A 90 -1.64 -6.85 2.28
CA LEU A 90 -2.82 -5.99 2.13
C LEU A 90 -3.91 -6.64 1.29
N SER A 91 -3.54 -7.30 0.18
CA SER A 91 -4.48 -8.07 -0.65
C SER A 91 -5.12 -9.19 0.15
N VAL A 92 -4.31 -9.97 0.87
CA VAL A 92 -4.81 -11.07 1.70
C VAL A 92 -5.66 -10.56 2.86
N ALA A 93 -5.28 -9.44 3.48
CA ALA A 93 -6.07 -8.83 4.55
C ALA A 93 -7.44 -8.36 4.03
N TYR A 94 -7.48 -7.74 2.85
CA TYR A 94 -8.73 -7.36 2.19
C TYR A 94 -9.62 -8.58 1.90
N ASP A 95 -9.06 -9.65 1.32
CA ASP A 95 -9.82 -10.87 1.00
C ASP A 95 -10.35 -11.59 2.25
N LEU A 96 -9.66 -11.47 3.38
CA LEU A 96 -10.04 -12.06 4.66
C LEU A 96 -10.86 -11.13 5.54
N ASP A 97 -11.20 -9.92 5.07
CA ASP A 97 -11.91 -8.88 5.85
C ASP A 97 -11.20 -8.57 7.18
N LEU A 98 -9.86 -8.54 7.16
CA LEU A 98 -9.03 -8.23 8.32
C LEU A 98 -8.77 -6.72 8.40
N PRO A 99 -8.97 -6.08 9.57
CA PRO A 99 -8.69 -4.67 9.74
C PRO A 99 -7.20 -4.36 9.53
N VAL A 100 -6.94 -3.31 8.76
CA VAL A 100 -5.59 -2.80 8.48
C VAL A 100 -5.52 -1.33 8.86
N THR A 101 -4.52 -0.98 9.67
CA THR A 101 -4.22 0.40 10.02
C THR A 101 -2.85 0.80 9.49
N VAL A 102 -2.73 2.00 8.94
CA VAL A 102 -1.46 2.50 8.41
C VAL A 102 -1.12 3.86 9.00
N HIS A 103 -0.05 3.85 9.77
CA HIS A 103 0.46 4.99 10.49
C HIS A 103 1.45 5.73 9.58
N VAL A 104 0.93 6.56 8.67
CA VAL A 104 1.78 7.43 7.85
C VAL A 104 2.19 8.64 8.69
N ALA A 105 3.49 8.80 8.94
CA ALA A 105 4.01 10.02 9.53
C ALA A 105 3.87 11.18 8.53
N ILE A 106 2.92 12.09 8.77
CA ILE A 106 2.80 13.34 8.00
C ILE A 106 4.13 14.11 8.12
N GLY A 107 4.92 14.08 7.06
CA GLY A 107 6.10 14.93 6.89
C GLY A 107 7.47 14.29 7.15
N THR A 108 7.60 12.99 7.42
CA THR A 108 8.94 12.36 7.57
C THR A 108 9.16 11.15 6.69
N ASP A 109 8.10 10.46 6.26
CA ASP A 109 8.23 9.37 5.31
C ASP A 109 7.93 9.86 3.90
N ILE A 110 8.95 9.68 3.07
CA ILE A 110 9.08 10.20 1.73
C ILE A 110 8.10 9.45 0.81
N ILE A 111 6.86 9.92 0.75
CA ILE A 111 6.04 9.84 -0.47
C ILE A 111 6.47 11.04 -1.32
N HIS A 112 7.44 10.79 -2.20
CA HIS A 112 8.04 11.81 -3.07
C HIS A 112 6.97 12.56 -3.87
N PHE A 113 6.90 13.88 -3.62
CA PHE A 113 6.65 14.96 -4.58
C PHE A 113 5.84 14.57 -5.84
N HIS A 114 4.55 14.31 -5.70
CA HIS A 114 3.60 14.61 -6.77
C HIS A 114 2.85 15.88 -6.39
N PRO A 115 2.80 16.92 -7.25
CA PRO A 115 2.10 18.19 -6.97
C PRO A 115 0.58 18.06 -6.82
N GLU A 116 0.04 16.84 -6.87
CA GLU A 116 -1.38 16.53 -6.70
C GLU A 116 -1.71 15.85 -5.35
N VAL A 117 -0.74 15.64 -4.47
CA VAL A 117 -0.99 15.10 -3.13
C VAL A 117 -1.73 16.12 -2.28
N LYS A 118 -3.04 15.92 -2.09
CA LYS A 118 -3.83 16.64 -1.10
C LYS A 118 -3.60 15.98 0.26
N GLY A 119 -2.75 16.58 1.10
CA GLY A 119 -2.44 16.07 2.44
C GLY A 119 -3.65 15.86 3.36
N GLU A 120 -4.81 16.42 3.01
CA GLU A 120 -6.10 16.21 3.68
C GLU A 120 -6.64 14.77 3.52
N ALA A 121 -6.50 14.16 2.34
CA ALA A 121 -6.99 12.80 2.08
C ALA A 121 -6.19 11.75 2.88
N ILE A 122 -4.87 11.93 2.96
CA ILE A 122 -3.97 11.06 3.74
C ILE A 122 -4.25 11.20 5.25
N GLY A 123 -4.47 12.43 5.72
CA GLY A 123 -4.81 12.71 7.12
C GLY A 123 -6.15 12.09 7.53
N ASN A 124 -7.18 12.21 6.69
CA ASN A 124 -8.51 11.65 6.97
C ASN A 124 -8.53 10.12 6.92
N ALA A 125 -7.83 9.49 5.97
CA ALA A 125 -7.73 8.03 5.89
C ALA A 125 -7.00 7.45 7.12
N SER A 126 -5.86 8.04 7.50
CA SER A 126 -5.09 7.60 8.69
C SER A 126 -5.86 7.76 10.01
N LEU A 127 -6.84 8.67 10.07
CA LEU A 127 -7.70 8.89 11.24
C LEU A 127 -8.95 8.00 11.27
N LYS A 128 -9.30 7.36 10.15
CA LYS A 128 -10.42 6.42 10.04
C LYS A 128 -10.01 4.98 10.28
N ASP A 129 -8.71 4.71 10.28
CA ASP A 129 -8.10 3.45 10.69
C ASP A 129 -8.42 3.19 12.18
N GLY A 130 -9.51 2.45 12.45
CA GLY A 130 -10.02 2.17 13.80
C GLY A 130 -10.72 0.83 13.91
#